data_AF-A0A7X3T913-F1
#
_entry.id   AF-A0A7X3T913-F1
#
_cell.length_a   1.000
_cell.length_b   1.000
_cell.length_c   1.000
_cell.angle_alpha   90.00
_cell.angle_beta   90.00
_cell.angle_gamma   90.00
#
_symmetry.space_group_name_H-M   'P 1'
#
loop_
_entity.id
_entity.type
_entity.pdbx_description
1 polymer ?
#
loop_
_entity_poly.entity_id
_entity_poly.type
_entity_poly.pdbx_seq_one_letter_code
_entity_poly.pdbx_strand_id
1 'polypeptide(L)' 'MSGTSMAAPYVAGIAALYASTDTKLQGKALRQHLINTTLPLQASADRVGAGLARFTENGNERI' A
#
# COMPACT_ATOMS: atom_id res chain seq x y z
N MET A 1 -11.39 -11.26 16.26
CA MET A 1 -11.55 -9.85 15.85
C MET A 1 -11.45 -9.79 14.34
N SER A 2 -12.51 -9.34 13.65
CA SER A 2 -12.61 -9.32 12.18
C SER A 2 -13.32 -8.03 11.75
N GLY A 3 -12.75 -7.26 10.82
CA GLY A 3 -13.37 -6.02 10.30
C GLY A 3 -12.38 -5.06 9.64
N THR A 4 -12.87 -4.13 8.81
CA THR A 4 -12.05 -3.13 8.08
C THR A 4 -11.27 -2.20 9.02
N SER A 5 -11.76 -1.99 10.24
CA SER A 5 -11.04 -1.26 11.29
C SER A 5 -9.69 -1.89 11.62
N MET A 6 -9.51 -3.19 11.40
CA MET A 6 -8.23 -3.88 11.56
C MET A 6 -7.32 -3.69 10.34
N ALA A 7 -7.84 -3.43 9.14
CA ALA A 7 -7.04 -3.24 7.92
C ALA A 7 -6.39 -1.84 7.86
N ALA A 8 -7.10 -0.81 8.35
CA ALA A 8 -6.62 0.56 8.40
C ALA A 8 -5.23 0.73 9.06
N PRO A 9 -4.95 0.18 10.26
CA PRO A 9 -3.64 0.33 10.88
C PRO A 9 -2.50 -0.34 10.09
N TYR A 10 -2.75 -1.42 9.33
CA TYR A 10 -1.71 -2.02 8.47
C TYR A 10 -1.34 -1.09 7.32
N VAL A 11 -2.33 -0.52 6.63
CA VAL A 11 -2.07 0.43 5.54
C VAL A 11 -1.37 1.69 6.06
N ALA A 12 -1.75 2.18 7.24
CA ALA A 12 -1.08 3.30 7.89
C ALA A 12 0.38 2.98 8.23
N GLY A 13 0.68 1.78 8.74
CA GLY A 13 2.04 1.33 9.01
C GLY A 13 2.91 1.26 7.73
N ILE A 14 2.36 0.71 6.64
CA ILE A 14 3.05 0.66 5.34
C ILE A 14 3.30 2.09 4.81
N ALA A 15 2.33 2.99 4.95
CA ALA A 15 2.49 4.38 4.57
C ALA A 15 3.61 5.06 5.37
N ALA A 16 3.70 4.79 6.67
CA ALA A 16 4.76 5.32 7.53
C ALA A 16 6.15 4.79 7.14
N LEU A 17 6.27 3.51 6.77
CA LEU A 17 7.54 2.95 6.27
C LEU A 17 8.00 3.64 4.98
N TYR A 18 7.11 3.84 4.01
CA TYR A 18 7.45 4.60 2.80
C TYR A 18 7.83 6.06 3.12
N ALA A 19 7.08 6.74 4.00
CA ALA A 19 7.41 8.10 4.41
C ALA A 19 8.74 8.21 5.17
N SER A 20 9.16 7.15 5.88
CA SER A 20 10.46 7.09 6.57
C SER A 20 11.65 6.83 5.63
N THR A 21 11.40 6.22 4.47
CA THR A 21 12.45 5.93 3.48
C THR A 21 12.66 7.06 2.48
N ASP A 22 11.61 7.81 2.14
CA ASP A 22 11.69 8.99 1.29
C ASP A 22 10.81 10.13 1.83
N THR A 23 11.46 11.21 2.28
CA THR A 23 10.77 12.39 2.83
C THR A 23 9.93 13.14 1.79
N LYS A 24 10.11 12.88 0.49
CA LYS A 24 9.28 13.41 -0.61
C LYS A 24 7.97 12.65 -0.77
N LEU A 25 7.87 11.41 -0.29
CA LEU A 25 6.64 10.62 -0.33
C LEU A 25 5.69 11.05 0.78
N GLN A 26 4.96 12.14 0.53
CA GLN A 26 3.98 12.70 1.45
C GLN A 26 2.65 12.97 0.75
N GLY A 27 1.57 13.07 1.54
CA GLY A 27 0.23 13.45 1.06
C GLY A 27 -0.23 12.67 -0.18
N LYS A 28 -0.49 13.39 -1.28
CA LYS A 28 -0.95 12.79 -2.55
C LYS A 28 0.11 11.88 -3.19
N ALA A 29 1.39 12.23 -3.09
CA ALA A 29 2.48 11.43 -3.64
C ALA A 29 2.59 10.07 -2.94
N LEU A 30 2.49 10.08 -1.60
CA LEU A 30 2.45 8.85 -0.80
C LEU A 30 1.24 7.98 -1.15
N ARG A 31 0.05 8.57 -1.25
CA ARG A 31 -1.16 7.84 -1.66
C ARG A 31 -1.00 7.19 -3.03
N GLN A 32 -0.47 7.92 -4.01
CA GLN A 32 -0.26 7.38 -5.35
C GLN A 32 0.77 6.24 -5.34
N HIS A 33 1.84 6.40 -4.57
CA HIS A 33 2.86 5.36 -4.41
C HIS A 33 2.25 4.07 -3.83
N LEU A 34 1.45 4.17 -2.76
CA LEU A 34 0.76 3.03 -2.16
C LEU A 34 -0.14 2.29 -3.15
N ILE A 35 -0.89 3.02 -3.98
CA ILE A 35 -1.76 2.42 -5.00
C ILE A 35 -0.93 1.68 -6.06
N ASN A 36 0.16 2.31 -6.51
CA ASN A 36 1.02 1.77 -7.57
C ASN A 36 1.82 0.53 -7.14
N THR A 37 2.13 0.39 -5.84
CA THR A 37 2.93 -0.73 -5.32
C THR A 37 2.09 -1.88 -4.77
N THR A 38 0.76 -1.79 -4.84
CA THR A 38 -0.13 -2.87 -4.43
C THR A 38 0.17 -4.18 -5.18
N LEU A 39 -0.05 -5.30 -4.50
CA LEU A 39 -0.09 -6.61 -5.14
C LEU A 39 -1.51 -6.83 -5.71
N PRO A 40 -1.68 -6.99 -7.03
CA PRO A 40 -3.00 -7.22 -7.61
C PRO A 40 -3.64 -8.50 -7.06
N LEU A 41 -4.93 -8.44 -6.76
CA LEU A 41 -5.70 -9.58 -6.27
C LEU A 41 -6.69 -10.05 -7.34
N GLN A 42 -6.95 -11.35 -7.39
CA GLN A 42 -7.92 -11.96 -8.31
C GLN A 42 -9.36 -11.78 -7.77
N ALA A 43 -9.84 -10.53 -7.73
CA ALA A 43 -11.18 -10.15 -7.32
C ALA A 43 -11.61 -8.85 -8.00
N SER A 44 -12.93 -8.54 -8.03
CA SER A 44 -13.41 -7.28 -8.60
C SER A 44 -12.81 -6.07 -7.86
N ALA A 45 -12.47 -5.03 -8.62
CA ALA A 45 -11.96 -3.76 -8.08
C ALA A 45 -12.91 -3.14 -7.05
N ASP A 46 -14.22 -3.38 -7.16
CA ASP A 46 -15.21 -2.89 -6.18
C ASP A 46 -15.02 -3.51 -4.79
N ARG A 47 -14.32 -4.65 -4.68
CA ARG A 47 -14.09 -5.36 -3.41
C ARG A 47 -12.69 -5.15 -2.85
N VAL A 48 -11.70 -4.93 -3.71
CA VAL A 48 -10.27 -4.91 -3.31
C VAL A 48 -9.53 -3.64 -3.70
N GLY A 49 -10.18 -2.71 -4.41
CA GLY A 49 -9.54 -1.53 -4.98
C GLY A 49 -8.41 -1.92 -5.92
N ALA A 50 -7.24 -1.30 -5.73
CA ALA A 50 -6.04 -1.60 -6.52
C ALA A 50 -5.37 -2.94 -6.17
N GLY A 51 -5.66 -3.51 -4.98
CA GLY A 51 -5.08 -4.75 -4.51
C GLY A 51 -4.59 -4.67 -3.06
N LEU A 52 -3.71 -5.60 -2.68
CA LEU A 52 -3.15 -5.68 -1.34
C LEU A 52 -2.01 -4.66 -1.16
N ALA A 53 -2.14 -3.77 -0.17
CA ALA A 53 -1.07 -2.85 0.21
C ALA A 53 0.15 -3.64 0.74
N ARG A 54 1.35 -3.24 0.31
CA ARG A 54 2.62 -3.85 0.74
C ARG A 54 3.74 -2.82 0.76
N PHE A 55 4.76 -3.10 1.56
CA PHE A 55 6.03 -2.39 1.54
C PHE A 55 7.04 -3.19 0.73
N THR A 56 7.68 -2.57 -0.27
CA THR A 56 8.74 -3.18 -1.07
C THR A 56 10.00 -2.33 -0.96
N GLU A 57 11.01 -2.83 -0.25
CA GLU A 57 12.33 -2.22 -0.15
C GLU A 57 13.01 -2.35 -1.51
N ASN A 58 12.95 -1.27 -2.30
CA ASN A 58 13.27 -1.23 -3.72
C ASN A 58 12.20 -1.93 -4.56
N GLY A 59 11.81 -1.29 -5.67
CA GLY A 59 10.84 -1.85 -6.60
C GLY A 59 11.39 -3.12 -7.23
N ASN A 60 11.24 -4.27 -6.55
CA ASN A 60 11.73 -5.55 -7.03
C ASN A 60 11.08 -5.87 -8.37
N GLU A 61 11.85 -5.54 -9.41
CA GLU A 61 12.18 -6.39 -10.54
C GLU A 61 11.72 -7.82 -10.29
N ARG A 62 10.74 -8.20 -11.11
CA ARG A 62 10.27 -9.56 -11.24
C ARG A 62 11.43 -10.41 -11.75
N ILE A 63 11.74 -11.49 -11.04
CA ILE A 63 12.24 -12.73 -11.66
C ILE A 63 11.04 -13.54 -12.10
#